data_AF-A0A9N9CSP7-F1
#
_entry.id   AF-A0A9N9CSP7-F1
#
_cell.length_a   1.000
_cell.length_b   1.000
_cell.length_c   1.000
_cell.angle_alpha   90.00
_cell.angle_beta   90.00
_cell.angle_gamma   90.00
#
_symmetry.space_group_name_H-M   'P 1'
#
loop_
_entity.id
_entity.type
_entity.pdbx_description
1 polymer ?
#
loop_
_entity_poly.entity_id
_entity_poly.type
_entity_poly.pdbx_seq_one_letter_code
_entity_poly.pdbx_strand_id
1 'polypeptide(L)'
;LYIEDCYGLHETDCLFFAPSFTQLSSFHFRHKYNDYPQEFIMKIFESANTKIRKIYLNSYTTDTFLAILNYCTNISKLTLHNLRPEHVIAIFNNNFNELRRFSFHCKEGINADELLCQMAENVPKPLETIIFIMDDDNPWIFSANSLRKFFEGWRCKGGEGNKMPRRLRIKRSYTSDGLLLSSLNLVATSSEHFKVIEEYGIQFDIK
;
A
#
# COMPACT_ATOMS: atom_id res chain seq x y z
N LEU A 1 -14.32 5.30 -10.12
CA LEU A 1 -15.04 4.02 -10.28
C LEU A 1 -14.85 3.23 -9.00
N TYR A 2 -15.96 2.87 -8.37
CA TYR A 2 -16.00 2.11 -7.13
C TYR A 2 -16.83 0.86 -7.40
N ILE A 3 -16.23 -0.32 -7.17
CA ILE A 3 -16.84 -1.63 -7.39
C ILE A 3 -16.65 -2.41 -6.09
N GLU A 4 -17.76 -2.83 -5.48
CA GLU A 4 -17.76 -3.60 -4.24
C GLU A 4 -18.75 -4.76 -4.36
N ASP A 5 -18.29 -5.99 -4.16
CA ASP A 5 -19.10 -7.21 -4.10
C ASP A 5 -20.16 -7.31 -5.24
N CYS A 6 -19.79 -6.89 -6.45
CA CYS A 6 -20.67 -6.95 -7.61
C CYS A 6 -20.75 -8.38 -8.17
N TYR A 7 -21.70 -9.16 -7.65
CA TYR A 7 -22.08 -10.47 -8.20
C TYR A 7 -22.56 -10.32 -9.65
N GLY A 8 -22.04 -11.14 -10.56
CA GLY A 8 -22.43 -11.12 -11.97
C GLY A 8 -21.72 -10.08 -12.83
N LEU A 9 -20.64 -9.45 -12.33
CA LEU A 9 -19.72 -8.71 -13.18
C LEU A 9 -18.90 -9.70 -14.04
N HIS A 10 -19.57 -10.35 -14.99
CA HIS A 10 -18.92 -11.27 -15.91
C HIS A 10 -17.95 -10.48 -16.79
N GLU A 11 -16.73 -10.99 -16.91
CA GLU A 11 -15.61 -10.34 -17.58
C GLU A 11 -15.97 -9.90 -19.01
N THR A 12 -16.76 -10.71 -19.72
CA THR A 12 -17.22 -10.44 -21.09
C THR A 12 -18.15 -9.24 -21.21
N ASP A 13 -19.01 -8.99 -20.21
CA ASP A 13 -20.05 -7.97 -20.30
C ASP A 13 -19.51 -6.57 -19.99
N CYS A 14 -18.45 -6.50 -19.20
CA CYS A 14 -17.86 -5.24 -18.77
C CYS A 14 -16.65 -4.81 -19.61
N LEU A 15 -15.96 -5.74 -20.27
CA LEU A 15 -14.75 -5.45 -21.05
C LEU A 15 -15.01 -4.41 -22.16
N PHE A 16 -16.20 -4.43 -22.77
CA PHE A 16 -16.60 -3.45 -23.80
C PHE A 16 -16.60 -2.01 -23.27
N PHE A 17 -16.88 -1.81 -21.98
CA PHE A 17 -16.89 -0.47 -21.38
C PHE A 17 -15.51 -0.01 -20.94
N ALA A 18 -14.54 -0.91 -20.75
CA ALA A 18 -13.22 -0.56 -20.23
C ALA A 18 -12.51 0.58 -21.00
N PRO A 19 -12.53 0.60 -22.35
CA PRO A 19 -11.96 1.70 -23.15
C PRO A 19 -12.59 3.07 -22.89
N SER A 20 -13.82 3.13 -22.36
CA SER A 20 -14.52 4.39 -22.11
C SER A 20 -13.98 5.16 -20.90
N PHE A 21 -13.19 4.52 -20.02
CA PHE A 21 -12.69 5.12 -18.78
C PHE A 21 -11.41 5.96 -18.95
N THR A 22 -11.24 6.66 -20.08
CA THR A 22 -10.00 7.41 -20.40
C THR A 22 -9.68 8.57 -19.45
N GLN A 23 -10.68 9.11 -18.74
CA GLN A 23 -10.50 10.20 -17.76
C GLN A 23 -10.56 9.72 -16.30
N LEU A 24 -10.54 8.41 -16.06
CA LEU A 24 -10.68 7.87 -14.72
C LEU A 24 -9.44 8.19 -13.87
N SER A 25 -9.65 8.91 -12.76
CA SER A 25 -8.58 9.30 -11.84
C SER A 25 -8.50 8.47 -10.56
N SER A 26 -9.54 7.70 -10.24
CA SER A 26 -9.64 6.91 -9.02
C SER A 26 -10.35 5.59 -9.29
N PHE A 27 -9.69 4.49 -8.94
CA PHE A 27 -10.22 3.14 -9.05
C PHE A 27 -10.23 2.47 -7.67
N HIS A 28 -11.38 1.93 -7.28
CA HIS A 28 -11.55 1.16 -6.06
C HIS A 28 -12.25 -0.14 -6.42
N PHE A 29 -11.60 -1.25 -6.08
CA PHE A 29 -12.18 -2.58 -6.23
C PHE A 29 -12.05 -3.33 -4.91
N ARG A 30 -13.20 -3.76 -4.41
CA ARG A 30 -13.31 -4.62 -3.22
C ARG A 30 -14.15 -5.84 -3.57
N HIS A 31 -13.59 -7.02 -3.41
CA HIS A 31 -14.32 -8.25 -3.66
C HIS A 31 -13.93 -9.34 -2.67
N LYS A 32 -14.93 -10.04 -2.12
CA LYS A 32 -14.71 -11.14 -1.17
C LYS A 32 -14.58 -12.53 -1.81
N TYR A 33 -14.92 -12.68 -3.09
CA TYR A 33 -15.04 -13.99 -3.75
C TYR A 33 -13.99 -14.19 -4.84
N ASN A 34 -14.00 -15.38 -5.46
CA ASN A 34 -12.96 -15.83 -6.39
C ASN A 34 -13.06 -15.20 -7.80
N ASP A 35 -14.14 -14.49 -8.12
CA ASP A 35 -14.41 -13.98 -9.47
C ASP A 35 -13.75 -12.60 -9.67
N TYR A 36 -12.42 -12.59 -9.68
CA TYR A 36 -11.62 -11.39 -9.91
C TYR A 36 -11.59 -11.03 -11.41
N PRO A 37 -12.17 -9.90 -11.86
CA PRO A 37 -12.30 -9.57 -13.27
C PRO A 37 -10.99 -8.96 -13.81
N GLN A 38 -9.97 -9.80 -13.93
CA GLN A 38 -8.59 -9.40 -14.23
C GLN A 38 -8.49 -8.57 -15.51
N GLU A 39 -9.00 -9.07 -16.64
CA GLU A 39 -8.85 -8.41 -17.94
C GLU A 39 -9.55 -7.04 -17.95
N PHE A 40 -10.73 -6.96 -17.33
CA PHE A 40 -11.46 -5.71 -17.21
C PHE A 40 -10.68 -4.66 -16.41
N ILE A 41 -10.12 -5.02 -15.26
CA ILE A 41 -9.31 -4.10 -14.43
C ILE A 41 -8.05 -3.68 -15.18
N MET A 42 -7.35 -4.61 -15.82
CA MET A 42 -6.17 -4.30 -16.62
C MET A 42 -6.50 -3.35 -17.77
N LYS A 43 -7.62 -3.56 -18.49
CA LYS A 43 -8.07 -2.65 -19.54
C LYS A 43 -8.46 -1.27 -19.03
N ILE A 44 -9.03 -1.16 -17.83
CA ILE A 44 -9.25 0.14 -17.19
C ILE A 44 -7.92 0.85 -16.95
N PHE A 45 -6.92 0.15 -16.41
CA PHE A 45 -5.60 0.73 -16.14
C PHE A 45 -4.90 1.15 -17.43
N GLU A 46 -4.99 0.35 -18.49
CA GLU A 46 -4.46 0.68 -19.81
C GLU A 46 -5.16 1.91 -20.41
N SER A 47 -6.50 1.97 -20.31
CA SER A 47 -7.30 3.04 -20.93
C SER A 47 -7.17 4.38 -20.21
N ALA A 48 -7.16 4.36 -18.88
CA ALA A 48 -6.98 5.55 -18.06
C ALA A 48 -5.49 5.95 -17.94
N ASN A 49 -4.58 4.97 -17.94
CA ASN A 49 -3.14 5.14 -17.96
C ASN A 49 -2.68 6.13 -16.88
N THR A 50 -1.83 7.10 -17.26
CA THR A 50 -1.33 8.19 -16.43
C THR A 50 -2.39 9.12 -15.81
N LYS A 51 -3.68 8.97 -16.14
CA LYS A 51 -4.76 9.69 -15.48
C LYS A 51 -5.11 9.11 -14.11
N ILE A 52 -4.83 7.84 -13.86
CA ILE A 52 -5.09 7.23 -12.56
C ILE A 52 -4.16 7.83 -11.51
N ARG A 53 -4.76 8.40 -10.47
CA ARG A 53 -4.09 8.99 -9.32
C ARG A 53 -4.28 8.19 -8.04
N LYS A 54 -5.32 7.35 -7.97
CA LYS A 54 -5.70 6.62 -6.76
C LYS A 54 -6.14 5.20 -7.10
N ILE A 55 -5.55 4.23 -6.44
CA ILE A 55 -5.94 2.82 -6.54
C ILE A 55 -6.16 2.25 -5.14
N TYR A 56 -7.27 1.55 -4.97
CA TYR A 56 -7.53 0.66 -3.85
C TYR A 56 -7.93 -0.71 -4.41
N LEU A 57 -7.17 -1.75 -4.07
CA LEU A 57 -7.50 -3.15 -4.36
C LEU A 57 -7.38 -3.98 -3.09
N ASN A 58 -8.46 -4.65 -2.68
CA ASN A 58 -8.41 -5.62 -1.57
C ASN A 58 -7.91 -7.01 -2.03
N SER A 59 -7.93 -7.27 -3.34
CA SER A 59 -7.44 -8.48 -3.99
C SER A 59 -6.89 -8.09 -5.36
N TYR A 60 -5.86 -8.79 -5.82
CA TYR A 60 -5.26 -8.58 -7.13
C TYR A 60 -4.45 -9.81 -7.56
N THR A 61 -4.22 -9.92 -8.86
CA THR A 61 -3.36 -10.94 -9.47
C THR A 61 -2.00 -10.35 -9.86
N THR A 62 -1.01 -11.21 -10.13
CA THR A 62 0.31 -10.76 -10.62
C THR A 62 0.16 -9.88 -11.87
N ASP A 63 -0.72 -10.23 -12.80
CA ASP A 63 -0.91 -9.45 -14.03
C ASP A 63 -1.50 -8.07 -13.76
N THR A 64 -2.44 -7.99 -12.82
CA THR A 64 -2.99 -6.69 -12.42
C THR A 64 -1.96 -5.83 -11.68
N PHE A 65 -1.11 -6.45 -10.87
CA PHE A 65 0.01 -5.76 -10.25
C PHE A 65 0.98 -5.19 -11.30
N LEU A 66 1.37 -5.99 -12.29
CA LEU A 66 2.21 -5.53 -13.40
C LEU A 66 1.54 -4.41 -14.20
N ALA A 67 0.23 -4.49 -14.43
CA ALA A 67 -0.53 -3.43 -15.08
C ALA A 67 -0.48 -2.11 -14.30
N ILE A 68 -0.52 -2.14 -12.96
CA ILE A 68 -0.33 -0.94 -12.12
C ILE A 68 1.07 -0.35 -12.36
N LEU A 69 2.11 -1.18 -12.30
CA LEU A 69 3.50 -0.73 -12.48
C LEU A 69 3.74 -0.12 -13.87
N ASN A 70 3.07 -0.63 -14.90
CA ASN A 70 3.30 -0.25 -16.30
C ASN A 70 2.45 0.95 -16.75
N TYR A 71 1.17 1.00 -16.36
CA TYR A 71 0.23 2.01 -16.88
C TYR A 71 -0.05 3.15 -15.91
N CYS A 72 0.03 2.92 -14.59
CA CYS A 72 -0.42 3.87 -13.57
C CYS A 72 0.72 4.69 -12.97
N THR A 73 1.66 5.17 -13.80
CA THR A 73 2.93 5.82 -13.39
C THR A 73 2.75 7.11 -12.57
N ASN A 74 1.56 7.71 -12.68
CA ASN A 74 1.18 8.98 -12.10
C ASN A 74 0.38 8.83 -10.78
N ILE A 75 0.44 7.64 -10.18
CA ILE A 75 -0.29 7.32 -8.96
C ILE A 75 0.20 8.16 -7.77
N SER A 76 -0.75 8.70 -7.03
CA SER A 76 -0.51 9.49 -5.82
C SER A 76 -0.89 8.77 -4.53
N LYS A 77 -1.85 7.84 -4.62
CA LYS A 77 -2.34 7.03 -3.50
C LYS A 77 -2.54 5.59 -3.94
N LEU A 78 -1.79 4.68 -3.36
CA LEU A 78 -1.89 3.25 -3.63
C LEU A 78 -2.26 2.50 -2.35
N THR A 79 -3.30 1.68 -2.41
CA THR A 79 -3.68 0.77 -1.34
C THR A 79 -3.87 -0.63 -1.89
N LEU A 80 -3.02 -1.57 -1.48
CA LEU A 80 -3.07 -2.96 -1.92
C LEU A 80 -3.04 -3.89 -0.71
N HIS A 81 -3.91 -4.90 -0.70
CA HIS A 81 -3.91 -5.92 0.35
C HIS A 81 -3.28 -7.22 -0.14
N ASN A 82 -2.67 -7.98 0.77
CA ASN A 82 -2.06 -9.28 0.48
C ASN A 82 -0.86 -9.18 -0.48
N LEU A 83 -0.04 -8.14 -0.31
CA LEU A 83 1.25 -8.02 -0.98
C LEU A 83 2.21 -9.12 -0.52
N ARG A 84 3.06 -9.55 -1.45
CA ARG A 84 4.30 -10.25 -1.11
C ARG A 84 5.42 -9.20 -0.93
N PRO A 85 6.47 -9.48 -0.13
CA PRO A 85 7.59 -8.56 0.03
C PRO A 85 8.16 -8.05 -1.30
N GLU A 86 8.29 -8.93 -2.31
CA GLU A 86 8.85 -8.57 -3.61
C GLU A 86 7.98 -7.55 -4.36
N HIS A 87 6.66 -7.58 -4.16
CA HIS A 87 5.76 -6.59 -4.73
C HIS A 87 5.92 -5.23 -4.05
N VAL A 88 6.14 -5.20 -2.74
CA VAL A 88 6.43 -3.96 -2.01
C VAL A 88 7.73 -3.35 -2.51
N ILE A 89 8.79 -4.15 -2.62
CA ILE A 89 10.07 -3.70 -3.15
C ILE A 89 9.95 -3.24 -4.60
N ALA A 90 9.20 -3.96 -5.43
CA ALA A 90 8.94 -3.54 -6.81
C ALA A 90 8.21 -2.19 -6.89
N ILE A 91 7.31 -1.87 -5.97
CA ILE A 91 6.67 -0.53 -5.88
C ILE A 91 7.71 0.54 -5.52
N PHE A 92 8.59 0.27 -4.55
CA PHE A 92 9.64 1.22 -4.13
C PHE A 92 10.68 1.46 -5.22
N ASN A 93 11.02 0.41 -5.97
CA ASN A 93 11.96 0.48 -7.09
C ASN A 93 11.34 1.05 -8.37
N ASN A 94 10.01 1.24 -8.41
CA ASN A 94 9.33 1.82 -9.56
C ASN A 94 9.48 3.36 -9.58
N ASN A 95 9.39 3.96 -10.77
CA ASN A 95 9.49 5.40 -10.98
C ASN A 95 8.18 6.15 -10.66
N PHE A 96 7.53 5.83 -9.53
CA PHE A 96 6.33 6.54 -9.08
C PHE A 96 6.68 7.91 -8.48
N ASN A 97 6.92 8.88 -9.37
CA ASN A 97 7.34 10.24 -9.03
C ASN A 97 6.27 11.08 -8.33
N GLU A 98 5.05 10.55 -8.20
CA GLU A 98 3.93 11.23 -7.55
C GLU A 98 3.37 10.47 -6.32
N LEU A 99 3.92 9.30 -5.97
CA LEU A 99 3.38 8.45 -4.89
C LEU A 99 3.59 9.09 -3.52
N ARG A 100 2.57 9.81 -3.06
CA ARG A 100 2.57 10.48 -1.75
C ARG A 100 2.07 9.58 -0.62
N ARG A 101 1.20 8.62 -0.92
CA ARG A 101 0.64 7.73 0.10
C ARG A 101 0.63 6.28 -0.37
N PHE A 102 1.27 5.43 0.41
CA PHE A 102 1.23 4.01 0.21
C PHE A 102 0.67 3.31 1.46
N SER A 103 -0.30 2.44 1.25
CA SER A 103 -0.96 1.66 2.28
C SER A 103 -0.96 0.22 1.85
N PHE A 104 -0.52 -0.69 2.71
CA PHE A 104 -0.48 -2.07 2.30
C PHE A 104 -0.56 -3.06 3.45
N HIS A 105 -1.16 -4.20 3.16
CA HIS A 105 -1.12 -5.42 3.96
C HIS A 105 -0.22 -6.40 3.23
N CYS A 106 0.67 -7.09 3.94
CA CYS A 106 1.35 -8.25 3.37
C CYS A 106 0.89 -9.54 4.04
N LYS A 107 1.00 -10.66 3.33
CA LYS A 107 0.63 -11.99 3.83
C LYS A 107 1.49 -12.42 5.03
N GLU A 108 1.04 -13.46 5.73
CA GLU A 108 1.74 -14.05 6.88
C GLU A 108 3.19 -14.48 6.57
N GLY A 109 4.02 -14.58 7.61
CA GLY A 109 5.37 -15.16 7.52
C GLY A 109 6.46 -14.22 7.02
N ILE A 110 6.25 -12.90 7.08
CA ILE A 110 7.21 -11.92 6.58
C ILE A 110 8.21 -11.49 7.64
N ASN A 111 9.47 -11.46 7.26
CA ASN A 111 10.52 -10.77 8.00
C ASN A 111 10.39 -9.24 7.81
N ALA A 112 9.63 -8.58 8.69
CA ALA A 112 9.37 -7.15 8.56
C ALA A 112 10.65 -6.30 8.73
N ASP A 113 11.63 -6.76 9.52
CA ASP A 113 12.92 -6.07 9.66
C ASP A 113 13.68 -5.99 8.34
N GLU A 114 13.76 -7.12 7.64
CA GLU A 114 14.41 -7.19 6.34
C GLU A 114 13.68 -6.34 5.30
N LEU A 115 12.35 -6.42 5.28
CA LEU A 115 11.53 -5.63 4.35
C LEU A 115 11.70 -4.12 4.58
N LEU A 116 11.71 -3.65 5.83
CA LEU A 116 11.97 -2.24 6.16
C LEU A 116 13.36 -1.80 5.72
N CYS A 117 14.39 -2.64 5.91
CA CYS A 117 15.74 -2.35 5.45
C CYS A 117 15.81 -2.24 3.91
N GLN A 118 15.18 -3.15 3.18
CA GLN A 118 15.14 -3.12 1.71
C GLN A 118 14.37 -1.90 1.18
N MET A 119 13.24 -1.55 1.82
CA MET A 119 12.47 -0.36 1.48
C MET A 119 13.29 0.92 1.67
N ALA A 120 14.18 0.97 2.67
CA ALA A 120 15.01 2.14 2.98
C ALA A 120 15.89 2.58 1.79
N GLU A 121 16.31 1.64 0.94
CA GLU A 121 17.22 1.91 -0.17
C GLU A 121 16.58 2.77 -1.27
N ASN A 122 15.28 2.57 -1.50
CA ASN A 122 14.55 3.09 -2.64
C ASN A 122 13.24 3.79 -2.24
N VAL A 123 13.22 4.49 -1.10
CA VAL A 123 12.03 5.23 -0.69
C VAL A 123 11.67 6.30 -1.73
N PRO A 124 10.43 6.29 -2.27
CA PRO A 124 10.02 7.31 -3.23
C PRO A 124 10.14 8.71 -2.64
N LYS A 125 10.82 9.62 -3.35
CA LYS A 125 11.00 11.03 -2.93
C LYS A 125 9.71 11.74 -2.50
N PRO A 126 8.57 11.60 -3.20
CA PRO A 126 7.33 12.28 -2.81
C PRO A 126 6.59 11.60 -1.67
N LEU A 127 7.05 10.45 -1.15
CA LEU A 127 6.29 9.69 -0.16
C LEU A 127 6.16 10.49 1.14
N GLU A 128 4.92 10.78 1.52
CA GLU A 128 4.56 11.53 2.73
C GLU A 128 3.97 10.60 3.79
N THR A 129 3.20 9.59 3.38
CA THR A 129 2.50 8.70 4.30
C THR A 129 2.70 7.26 3.94
N ILE A 130 3.17 6.47 4.91
CA ILE A 130 3.18 5.02 4.83
C ILE A 130 2.19 4.45 5.84
N ILE A 131 1.44 3.44 5.44
CA ILE A 131 0.44 2.79 6.27
C ILE A 131 0.66 1.28 6.23
N PHE A 132 1.05 0.71 7.36
CA PHE A 132 1.07 -0.73 7.55
C PHE A 132 -0.32 -1.16 7.97
N ILE A 133 -0.96 -1.97 7.14
CA ILE A 133 -2.21 -2.65 7.47
C ILE A 133 -1.78 -4.01 8.02
N MET A 134 -2.12 -4.29 9.28
CA MET A 134 -1.76 -5.51 9.99
C MET A 134 -3.00 -6.34 10.25
N ASP A 135 -2.88 -7.66 10.13
CA ASP A 135 -3.87 -8.60 10.66
C ASP A 135 -3.71 -8.69 12.19
N ASP A 136 -4.82 -8.85 12.91
CA ASP A 136 -4.78 -9.07 14.35
C ASP A 136 -4.13 -10.42 14.66
N ASP A 137 -4.35 -11.43 13.81
CA ASP A 137 -3.76 -12.76 14.00
C ASP A 137 -2.27 -12.81 13.67
N ASN A 138 -1.79 -11.89 12.82
CA ASN A 138 -0.42 -11.87 12.32
C ASN A 138 0.14 -10.44 12.28
N PRO A 139 0.40 -9.84 13.45
CA PRO A 139 0.96 -8.50 13.52
C PRO A 139 2.38 -8.50 12.94
N TRP A 140 2.75 -7.40 12.30
CA TRP A 140 4.13 -7.20 11.90
C TRP A 140 5.00 -6.98 13.13
N ILE A 141 6.07 -7.78 13.24
CA ILE A 141 7.07 -7.62 14.29
C ILE A 141 8.35 -7.12 13.65
N PHE A 142 8.75 -5.91 14.00
CA PHE A 142 10.01 -5.29 13.60
C PHE A 142 10.69 -4.64 14.80
N SER A 143 11.99 -4.40 14.68
CA SER A 143 12.84 -3.76 15.67
C SER A 143 12.91 -2.25 15.49
N ALA A 144 13.25 -1.54 16.57
CA ALA A 144 13.48 -0.10 16.51
C ALA A 144 14.64 0.25 15.56
N ASN A 145 15.61 -0.66 15.42
CA ASN A 145 16.76 -0.48 14.54
C ASN A 145 16.39 -0.57 13.05
N SER A 146 15.53 -1.50 12.63
CA SER A 146 15.07 -1.56 11.24
C SER A 146 14.18 -0.36 10.90
N LEU A 147 13.33 0.07 11.83
CA LEU A 147 12.53 1.28 11.67
C LEU A 147 13.40 2.54 11.52
N ARG A 148 14.47 2.65 12.33
CA ARG A 148 15.47 3.71 12.23
C ARG A 148 16.11 3.74 10.84
N LYS A 149 16.61 2.60 10.36
CA LYS A 149 17.20 2.49 9.00
C LYS A 149 16.21 2.93 7.92
N PHE A 150 14.95 2.51 8.04
CA PHE A 150 13.90 2.93 7.11
C PHE A 150 13.70 4.45 7.13
N PHE A 151 13.63 5.08 8.31
CA PHE A 151 13.50 6.53 8.42
C PHE A 151 14.75 7.30 7.96
N GLU A 152 15.94 6.75 8.15
CA GLU A 152 17.19 7.29 7.56
C GLU A 152 17.10 7.32 6.04
N GLY A 153 16.73 6.19 5.42
CA GLY A 153 16.52 6.10 3.97
C GLY A 153 15.44 7.07 3.47
N TRP A 154 14.32 7.14 4.19
CA TRP A 154 13.23 8.06 3.86
C TRP A 154 13.65 9.53 4.00
N ARG A 155 14.48 9.86 4.99
CA ARG A 155 14.99 11.21 5.23
C ARG A 155 16.00 11.64 4.18
N CYS A 156 17.02 10.83 3.91
CA CYS A 156 18.15 11.17 3.04
C CYS A 156 17.75 11.41 1.57
N LYS A 157 16.63 10.85 1.10
CA LYS A 157 16.16 11.00 -0.29
C LYS A 157 15.30 12.24 -0.52
N GLY A 158 14.79 12.87 0.53
CA GLY A 158 14.14 14.18 0.45
C GLY A 158 15.20 15.27 0.60
N GLY A 159 15.67 15.85 -0.51
CA GLY A 159 16.73 16.85 -0.50
C GLY A 159 16.50 18.00 0.49
N GLU A 160 17.58 18.74 0.82
CA GLU A 160 17.74 19.72 1.93
C GLU A 160 16.65 20.81 2.09
N GLY A 161 15.65 20.89 1.22
CA GLY A 161 14.53 21.83 1.32
C GLY A 161 13.15 21.22 1.64
N ASN A 162 12.95 19.90 1.52
CA ASN A 162 11.60 19.34 1.54
C ASN A 162 11.18 18.90 2.96
N LYS A 163 10.72 19.86 3.76
CA LYS A 163 10.15 19.69 5.11
C LYS A 163 8.73 19.09 5.08
N MET A 164 8.39 18.24 4.11
CA MET A 164 7.04 17.67 4.08
C MET A 164 6.84 16.77 5.30
N PRO A 165 5.75 16.94 6.06
CA PRO A 165 5.49 16.15 7.25
C PRO A 165 5.31 14.69 6.85
N ARG A 166 6.18 13.83 7.36
CA ARG A 166 6.09 12.40 7.14
C ARG A 166 5.22 11.77 8.20
N ARG A 167 4.41 10.80 7.78
CA ARG A 167 3.45 10.13 8.65
C ARG A 167 3.56 8.62 8.51
N LEU A 168 3.77 7.96 9.64
CA LEU A 168 3.62 6.53 9.79
C LEU A 168 2.24 6.25 10.39
N ARG A 169 1.49 5.33 9.79
CA ARG A 169 0.26 4.81 10.40
C ARG A 169 0.28 3.31 10.49
N ILE A 170 -0.23 2.81 11.59
CA ILE A 170 -0.55 1.39 11.74
C ILE A 170 -2.07 1.28 11.77
N LYS A 171 -2.61 0.44 10.89
CA LYS A 171 -4.04 0.13 10.79
C LYS A 171 -4.28 -1.34 11.05
N ARG A 172 -5.35 -1.65 11.77
CA ARG A 172 -5.85 -3.03 11.86
C ARG A 172 -6.71 -3.37 10.64
N SER A 173 -6.49 -4.56 10.10
CA SER A 173 -7.34 -5.21 9.11
C SER A 173 -8.51 -5.83 9.88
N TYR A 174 -9.71 -5.27 9.76
CA TYR A 174 -10.89 -5.86 10.39
C TYR A 174 -11.19 -7.22 9.73
N THR A 175 -10.75 -8.32 10.35
CA THR A 175 -11.38 -9.62 10.15
C THR A 175 -12.66 -9.65 10.99
N SER A 176 -13.75 -10.05 10.34
CA SER A 176 -15.06 -10.15 10.96
C SER A 176 -15.06 -11.28 11.98
N ASP A 177 -14.79 -10.96 13.24
CA ASP A 177 -15.54 -11.44 14.40
C ASP A 177 -15.14 -10.65 15.64
N GLY A 178 -16.16 -10.09 16.31
CA GLY A 178 -16.02 -9.14 17.41
C GLY A 178 -15.54 -9.76 18.72
N LEU A 179 -14.39 -10.45 18.70
CA LEU A 179 -13.71 -10.84 19.93
C LEU A 179 -12.73 -9.76 20.36
N LEU A 180 -13.22 -8.91 21.26
CA LEU A 180 -12.43 -8.06 22.14
C LEU A 180 -11.34 -8.89 22.83
N LEU A 181 -10.08 -8.76 22.40
CA LEU A 181 -8.93 -9.00 23.27
C LEU A 181 -7.93 -7.85 23.12
N SER A 182 -8.08 -6.95 24.08
CA SER A 182 -7.26 -5.81 24.50
C SER A 182 -5.78 -6.11 24.82
N SER A 183 -5.19 -7.12 24.16
CA SER A 183 -3.86 -7.67 24.44
C SER A 183 -2.90 -7.61 23.26
N LEU A 184 -3.34 -7.26 22.04
CA LEU A 184 -2.46 -6.72 20.97
C LEU A 184 -2.07 -5.27 21.26
N ASN A 185 -1.77 -5.00 22.54
CA ASN A 185 -0.97 -3.87 22.93
C ASN A 185 0.38 -4.01 22.23
N LEU A 186 0.64 -3.17 21.24
CA LEU A 186 1.99 -2.71 20.91
C LEU A 186 3.10 -3.78 20.80
N VAL A 187 2.84 -5.02 20.36
CA VAL A 187 3.95 -5.97 20.13
C VAL A 187 4.91 -5.42 19.05
N ALA A 188 4.42 -4.56 18.16
CA ALA A 188 5.19 -3.88 17.14
C ALA A 188 5.88 -2.57 17.57
N THR A 189 5.63 -2.05 18.80
CA THR A 189 6.15 -0.73 19.21
C THR A 189 6.51 -0.68 20.69
N SER A 190 7.76 -1.07 21.01
CA SER A 190 8.37 -0.81 22.31
C SER A 190 8.60 0.70 22.55
N SER A 191 8.96 1.10 23.77
CA SER A 191 9.40 2.47 24.07
C SER A 191 10.54 2.96 23.17
N GLU A 192 11.37 2.04 22.67
CA GLU A 192 12.44 2.35 21.72
C GLU A 192 11.91 2.74 20.33
N HIS A 193 10.81 2.14 19.87
CA HIS A 193 10.18 2.52 18.62
C HIS A 193 9.63 3.95 18.67
N PHE A 194 9.00 4.32 19.79
CA PHE A 194 8.54 5.70 19.98
C PHE A 194 9.67 6.70 20.01
N LYS A 195 10.80 6.37 20.67
CA LYS A 195 12.00 7.20 20.64
C LYS A 195 12.51 7.41 19.20
N VAL A 196 12.54 6.35 18.39
CA VAL A 196 12.92 6.45 16.96
C VAL A 196 11.93 7.32 16.17
N ILE A 197 10.63 7.17 16.39
CA ILE A 197 9.59 7.99 15.73
C ILE A 197 9.77 9.47 16.07
N GLU A 198 9.96 9.79 17.36
CA GLU A 198 10.16 11.15 17.86
C GLU A 198 11.47 11.76 17.33
N GLU A 199 12.57 11.01 17.37
CA GLU A 199 13.89 11.42 16.87
C GLU A 199 13.85 11.89 15.42
N TYR A 200 13.03 11.23 14.59
CA TYR A 200 12.87 11.56 13.17
C TYR A 200 11.72 12.53 12.89
N GLY A 201 11.00 13.00 13.92
CA GLY A 201 9.87 13.92 13.78
C GLY A 201 8.72 13.34 12.96
N ILE A 202 8.54 12.01 12.98
CA ILE A 202 7.49 11.32 12.22
C ILE A 202 6.18 11.43 12.98
N GLN A 203 5.12 11.90 12.33
CA GLN A 203 3.79 11.82 12.92
C GLN A 203 3.34 10.36 12.94
N PHE A 204 2.90 9.88 14.10
CA PHE A 204 2.47 8.51 14.29
C PHE A 204 0.99 8.44 14.71
N ASP A 205 0.19 7.68 13.96
CA ASP A 205 -1.20 7.38 14.33
C ASP A 205 -1.43 5.86 14.32
N ILE A 206 -2.12 5.33 15.33
CA ILE A 206 -2.67 3.97 15.35
C ILE A 206 -4.19 4.07 15.17
N LYS A 207 -4.77 3.26 14.28
CA LYS A 207 -6.21 3.23 13.99
C LYS A 207 -6.78 1.84 13.85
#